data_AF-A0A2N1BVD4-F1
#
_entry.id   AF-A0A2N1BVD4-F1
#
_cell.length_a   1.000
_cell.length_b   1.000
_cell.length_c   1.000
_cell.angle_alpha   90.00
_cell.angle_beta   90.00
_cell.angle_gamma   90.00
#
_symmetry.space_group_name_H-M   'P 1'
#
loop_
_entity.id
_entity.type
_entity.pdbx_description
1 polymer ?
#
loop_
_entity_poly.entity_id
_entity_poly.type
_entity_poly.pdbx_seq_one_letter_code
_entity_poly.pdbx_strand_id
1 'polypeptide(L)'
;MMLRVLLLTLLICVGTFSTTAAVAANTQANKKVTSSKQAAKIVQKQYGGKVLKVNKQKNKTGYKVKIVKPNGQVVSKKVNAKTGKIEKH
;
A
#
# COMPACT_ATOMS: atom_id res chain seq x y z
N MET A 1 15.48 20.40 48.80
CA MET A 1 14.93 20.77 47.47
C MET A 1 16.10 20.82 46.50
N MET A 2 16.40 19.80 45.68
CA MET A 2 16.02 19.91 44.26
C MET A 2 16.29 18.64 43.41
N LEU A 3 16.83 17.53 43.94
CA LEU A 3 17.10 16.34 43.10
C LEU A 3 16.06 15.21 43.23
N ARG A 4 14.92 15.51 43.85
CA ARG A 4 13.67 14.74 43.72
C ARG A 4 12.90 15.10 42.44
N VAL A 5 13.44 16.00 41.62
CA VAL A 5 12.85 16.47 40.34
C VAL A 5 13.30 15.61 39.15
N LEU A 6 14.33 14.77 39.31
CA LEU A 6 14.73 13.81 38.28
C LEU A 6 13.78 12.58 38.20
N LEU A 7 12.85 12.46 39.16
CA LEU A 7 11.94 11.32 39.29
C LEU A 7 10.52 11.57 38.76
N LEU A 8 10.24 12.74 38.14
CA LEU A 8 8.84 13.16 37.89
C LEU A 8 8.54 13.81 36.53
N THR A 9 9.39 13.66 35.51
CA THR A 9 9.11 14.19 34.17
C THR A 9 9.58 13.24 33.07
N LEU A 10 8.72 12.29 32.71
CA LEU A 10 8.39 11.91 31.32
C LEU A 10 7.36 10.75 31.38
N LEU A 11 6.23 10.94 32.04
CA LEU A 11 4.98 11.35 31.39
C LEU A 11 4.78 10.74 29.98
N ILE A 12 4.21 9.53 29.98
CA ILE A 12 3.14 9.07 29.07
C ILE A 12 3.46 9.20 27.56
N CYS A 13 3.95 8.12 26.95
CA CYS A 13 3.65 7.84 25.55
C CYS A 13 2.87 6.53 25.46
N VAL A 14 1.63 6.56 25.93
CA VAL A 14 0.62 5.56 25.60
C VAL A 14 0.15 5.87 24.17
N GLY A 15 0.85 5.29 23.20
CA GLY A 15 0.50 5.36 21.79
C GLY A 15 0.06 3.99 21.29
N THR A 16 -0.99 3.41 21.88
CA THR A 16 -1.67 2.22 21.35
C THR A 16 -2.37 2.58 20.03
N PHE A 17 -1.63 2.60 18.93
CA PHE A 17 -2.21 2.60 17.59
C PHE A 17 -2.31 1.16 17.06
N SER A 18 -3.16 0.37 17.70
CA SER A 18 -3.67 -0.87 17.08
C SER A 18 -4.72 -0.48 16.06
N THR A 19 -4.29 -0.29 14.81
CA THR A 19 -5.21 -0.13 13.68
C THR A 19 -5.87 -1.47 13.37
N THR A 20 -7.02 -1.74 13.98
CA THR A 20 -7.95 -2.76 13.48
C THR A 20 -8.49 -2.28 12.14
N ALA A 21 -7.81 -2.66 11.07
CA ALA A 21 -8.32 -2.52 9.73
C ALA A 21 -9.62 -3.33 9.63
N ALA A 22 -10.75 -2.65 9.63
CA ALA A 22 -12.04 -3.22 9.31
C ALA A 22 -11.94 -3.90 7.94
N VAL A 23 -11.84 -5.22 7.95
CA VAL A 23 -11.97 -6.05 6.75
C VAL A 23 -13.43 -6.04 6.35
N ALA A 24 -13.81 -5.01 5.60
CA ALA A 24 -15.04 -4.99 4.83
C ALA A 24 -14.99 -6.16 3.85
N ALA A 25 -15.62 -7.28 4.22
CA ALA A 25 -15.85 -8.45 3.39
C ALA A 25 -16.85 -8.07 2.28
N ASN A 26 -16.38 -7.30 1.31
CA ASN A 26 -17.12 -6.96 0.10
C ASN A 26 -16.92 -8.11 -0.89
N THR A 27 -17.87 -9.05 -0.88
CA THR A 27 -18.25 -10.00 -1.95
C THR A 27 -17.24 -10.07 -3.09
N GLN A 28 -16.13 -10.79 -2.85
CA GLN A 28 -15.07 -11.02 -3.82
C GLN A 28 -15.49 -12.15 -4.75
N ALA A 29 -16.48 -11.90 -5.59
CA ALA A 29 -16.72 -12.77 -6.73
C ALA A 29 -15.50 -12.70 -7.67
N ASN A 30 -14.65 -13.73 -7.59
CA ASN A 30 -13.60 -14.11 -8.53
C ASN A 30 -12.61 -12.98 -8.93
N LYS A 31 -11.91 -12.40 -7.96
CA LYS A 31 -10.79 -11.47 -8.23
C LYS A 31 -9.49 -12.01 -7.65
N LYS A 32 -8.51 -12.27 -8.51
CA LYS A 32 -7.15 -12.69 -8.11
C LYS A 32 -6.38 -11.59 -7.38
N VAL A 33 -6.69 -10.32 -7.64
CA VAL A 33 -6.06 -9.17 -6.97
C VAL A 33 -7.12 -8.35 -6.24
N THR A 34 -7.06 -8.36 -4.92
CA THR A 34 -8.11 -7.81 -4.05
C THR A 34 -7.71 -6.49 -3.40
N SER A 35 -6.41 -6.17 -3.36
CA SER A 35 -5.90 -4.96 -2.71
C SER A 35 -4.87 -4.18 -3.55
N SER A 36 -4.79 -2.88 -3.30
CA SER A 36 -3.78 -1.99 -3.88
C SER A 36 -2.34 -2.43 -3.52
N LYS A 37 -2.14 -2.96 -2.30
CA LYS A 37 -0.84 -3.47 -1.84
C LYS A 37 -0.39 -4.68 -2.64
N GLN A 38 -1.32 -5.59 -2.94
CA GLN A 38 -1.03 -6.76 -3.78
C GLN A 38 -0.68 -6.35 -5.21
N ALA A 39 -1.40 -5.40 -5.80
CA ALA A 39 -1.08 -4.86 -7.11
C ALA A 39 0.31 -4.21 -7.16
N ALA A 40 0.68 -3.45 -6.12
CA ALA A 40 2.01 -2.86 -6.00
C ALA A 40 3.11 -3.92 -5.99
N LYS A 41 2.96 -4.98 -5.17
CA LYS A 41 3.93 -6.10 -5.11
C LYS A 41 4.11 -6.80 -6.45
N ILE A 42 3.02 -7.04 -7.18
CA ILE A 42 3.07 -7.69 -8.50
C ILE A 42 3.91 -6.84 -9.48
N VAL A 43 3.65 -5.53 -9.54
CA VAL A 43 4.38 -4.62 -10.42
C VAL A 43 5.84 -4.47 -9.98
N GLN A 44 6.09 -4.31 -8.68
CA GLN A 44 7.44 -4.17 -8.14
C GLN A 44 8.29 -5.44 -8.37
N LYS A 45 7.71 -6.64 -8.23
CA LYS A 45 8.43 -7.89 -8.51
C LYS A 45 8.86 -8.01 -9.98
N GLN A 46 8.06 -7.50 -10.90
CA GLN A 46 8.31 -7.64 -12.34
C GLN A 46 9.16 -6.51 -12.93
N TYR A 47 9.00 -5.28 -12.44
CA TYR A 47 9.64 -4.09 -13.02
C TYR A 47 10.65 -3.42 -12.08
N GLY A 48 10.76 -3.87 -10.82
CA GLY A 48 11.58 -3.24 -9.80
C GLY A 48 11.10 -1.82 -9.45
N GLY A 49 12.04 -1.01 -8.96
CA GLY A 49 11.79 0.40 -8.63
C GLY A 49 10.95 0.63 -7.37
N LYS A 50 10.63 1.90 -7.12
CA LYS A 50 9.83 2.33 -5.97
C LYS A 50 8.41 2.69 -6.41
N VAL A 51 7.42 2.13 -5.71
CA VAL A 51 6.01 2.44 -5.96
C VAL A 51 5.70 3.82 -5.40
N LEU A 52 5.14 4.68 -6.25
CA LEU A 52 4.75 6.05 -5.88
C LEU A 52 3.27 6.11 -5.48
N LYS A 53 2.40 5.52 -6.30
CA LYS A 53 0.94 5.58 -6.10
C LYS A 53 0.24 4.39 -6.72
N VAL A 54 -0.81 3.91 -6.05
CA VAL A 54 -1.71 2.88 -6.58
C VAL A 54 -3.13 3.41 -6.61
N ASN A 55 -3.69 3.51 -7.80
CA ASN A 55 -5.08 3.93 -7.99
C ASN A 55 -5.93 2.73 -8.38
N LYS A 56 -6.99 2.47 -7.62
CA LYS A 56 -8.04 1.53 -8.03
C LYS A 56 -8.81 2.14 -9.20
N GLN A 57 -9.04 1.36 -10.26
CA GLN A 57 -9.84 1.81 -11.39
C GLN A 57 -11.32 1.90 -10.99
N LYS A 58 -12.02 2.95 -11.43
CA LYS A 58 -13.43 3.22 -11.09
C LYS A 58 -14.33 1.99 -11.36
N ASN A 59 -14.08 1.31 -12.46
CA ASN A 59 -14.88 0.18 -12.95
C ASN A 59 -14.54 -1.13 -12.21
N LYS A 60 -13.73 -1.09 -11.15
CA LYS A 60 -13.21 -2.26 -10.40
C LYS A 60 -12.53 -3.32 -11.29
N THR A 61 -12.08 -2.92 -12.48
CA THR A 61 -11.42 -3.77 -13.50
C THR A 61 -9.96 -4.04 -13.19
N GLY A 62 -9.31 -3.18 -12.41
CA GLY A 62 -7.88 -3.27 -12.13
C GLY A 62 -7.33 -2.17 -11.25
N TYR A 63 -6.01 -2.12 -11.17
CA TYR A 63 -5.23 -1.15 -10.42
C TYR A 63 -4.20 -0.51 -11.34
N LYS A 64 -4.05 0.81 -11.31
CA LYS A 64 -2.97 1.53 -11.98
C LYS A 64 -1.89 1.84 -10.95
N VAL A 65 -0.71 1.27 -11.13
CA VAL A 65 0.44 1.44 -10.25
C VAL A 65 1.45 2.35 -10.95
N LYS A 66 1.80 3.47 -10.31
CA LYS A 66 2.93 4.31 -10.72
C LYS A 66 4.17 3.86 -9.98
N ILE A 67 5.26 3.64 -10.72
CA ILE A 67 6.58 3.32 -10.17
C ILE A 67 7.62 4.28 -10.73
N VAL A 68 8.65 4.57 -9.94
CA VAL A 68 9.89 5.19 -10.40
C VAL A 68 10.95 4.11 -10.52
N LYS A 69 11.54 3.98 -11.71
CA LYS A 69 12.65 3.06 -11.97
C LYS A 69 13.96 3.63 -11.43
N PRO A 70 15.02 2.80 -11.26
CA PRO A 70 16.33 3.28 -10.81
C PRO A 70 16.92 4.39 -11.67
N ASN A 71 16.59 4.42 -12.97
CA ASN A 71 16.99 5.47 -13.90
C ASN A 71 16.15 6.76 -13.80
N GLY A 72 15.33 6.93 -12.75
CA GLY A 72 14.47 8.09 -12.55
C GLY A 72 13.20 8.12 -13.39
N GLN A 73 13.03 7.21 -14.36
CA GLN A 73 11.84 7.20 -15.22
C GLN A 73 10.60 6.75 -14.45
N VAL A 74 9.55 7.57 -14.49
CA VAL A 74 8.23 7.23 -13.91
C VAL A 74 7.39 6.51 -14.95
N VAL A 75 6.97 5.29 -14.65
CA VAL A 75 6.09 4.50 -15.52
C VAL A 75 4.81 4.10 -14.79
N SER A 76 3.71 4.07 -15.54
CA SER A 76 2.41 3.62 -15.04
C SER A 76 2.08 2.25 -15.64
N LYS A 77 1.78 1.26 -14.80
CA LYS A 77 1.37 -0.07 -15.25
C LYS A 77 0.02 -0.46 -14.67
N LYS A 78 -0.81 -1.08 -15.50
CA LYS A 78 -2.16 -1.50 -15.13
C LYS A 78 -2.16 -2.99 -14.81
N VAL A 79 -2.68 -3.35 -13.65
CA VAL A 79 -2.86 -4.73 -13.18
C VAL A 79 -4.33 -5.08 -13.28
N ASN A 80 -4.67 -6.13 -14.01
CA ASN A 80 -6.03 -6.63 -14.11
C ASN A 80 -6.46 -7.28 -12.78
N ALA A 81 -7.61 -6.89 -12.22
CA ALA A 81 -8.05 -7.39 -10.92
C ALA A 81 -8.55 -8.84 -10.95
N LYS A 82 -9.04 -9.32 -12.10
CA LYS A 82 -9.52 -10.69 -12.29
C LYS A 82 -8.35 -11.65 -12.51
N THR A 83 -7.44 -11.33 -13.43
CA THR A 83 -6.35 -12.24 -13.84
C THR A 83 -5.03 -12.02 -13.09
N GLY A 84 -4.84 -10.84 -12.49
CA GLY A 84 -3.57 -10.43 -11.89
C GLY A 84 -2.44 -10.18 -12.89
N LYS A 85 -2.72 -10.21 -14.20
CA LYS A 85 -1.74 -9.91 -15.24
C LYS A 85 -1.51 -8.40 -15.35
N ILE A 86 -0.28 -8.02 -15.69
CA ILE A 86 0.07 -6.63 -15.98
C ILE A 86 -0.17 -6.37 -17.48
N GLU A 87 -1.01 -5.39 -17.79
CA GLU A 87 -1.27 -4.96 -19.16
C GLU A 87 -0.06 -4.17 -19.68
N LYS A 88 0.43 -4.57 -20.85
CA LYS A 88 1.41 -3.81 -21.62
C LYS A 88 0.64 -2.83 -22.50
N HIS A 89 0.58 -1.58 -22.05
CA HIS A 89 0.41 -0.41 -22.93
C HIS A 89 1.73 0.35 -22.89
#